data_AF-A0A957ZC20-F1
#
_entry.id   AF-A0A957ZC20-F1
#
_cell.length_a   1.000
_cell.length_b   1.000
_cell.length_c   1.000
_cell.angle_alpha   90.00
_cell.angle_beta   90.00
_cell.angle_gamma   90.00
#
_symmetry.space_group_name_H-M   'P 1'
#
loop_
_entity.id
_entity.type
_entity.pdbx_description
1 polymer ?
#
loop_
_entity_poly.entity_id
_entity_poly.type
_entity_poly.pdbx_seq_one_letter_code
_entity_poly.pdbx_strand_id
1 'polypeptide(L)' 'ERYLPQQLTEAQIEEIVRQVIADVGAESPRDMGKVMSATMPKVAGVADGKAVNKVAQRLLSGSA' A
#
# COMPACT_ATOMS: atom_id res chain seq x y z
N GLU A 1 -20.28 -16.32 14.07
CA GLU A 1 -18.83 -16.09 14.18
C GLU A 1 -18.42 -15.11 13.09
N ARG A 2 -17.85 -13.95 13.45
CA ARG A 2 -17.37 -12.98 12.44
C ARG A 2 -16.07 -13.53 11.87
N TYR A 3 -16.14 -14.14 10.69
CA TYR A 3 -14.96 -14.43 9.88
C TYR A 3 -14.29 -13.09 9.57
N LEU A 4 -13.25 -12.75 10.34
CA LEU A 4 -12.35 -11.67 9.94
C LEU A 4 -11.67 -12.13 8.65
N PRO A 5 -11.72 -11.34 7.58
CA PRO A 5 -11.05 -11.69 6.35
C PRO A 5 -9.54 -11.84 6.63
N GLN A 6 -8.93 -12.80 5.94
CA GLN A 6 -7.52 -13.12 6.11
C GLN A 6 -6.69 -11.85 5.94
N GLN A 7 -5.84 -11.56 6.94
CA GLN A 7 -4.95 -10.42 6.86
C GLN A 7 -3.95 -10.63 5.73
N LEU A 8 -3.69 -9.57 4.98
CA LEU A 8 -2.67 -9.55 3.95
C LEU A 8 -1.30 -9.69 4.60
N THR A 9 -0.45 -10.49 3.97
CA THR A 9 0.98 -10.55 4.28
C THR A 9 1.70 -9.31 3.76
N GLU A 10 2.89 -9.03 4.27
CA GLU A 10 3.72 -7.92 3.78
C GLU A 10 3.97 -7.99 2.26
N ALA A 11 4.20 -9.20 1.73
CA ALA A 11 4.40 -9.42 0.29
C ALA A 11 3.16 -9.05 -0.55
N GLN A 12 1.96 -9.40 -0.07
CA GLN A 12 0.71 -9.04 -0.75
C GLN A 12 0.45 -7.53 -0.68
N ILE A 13 0.76 -6.89 0.46
CA ILE A 13 0.68 -5.44 0.60
C ILE A 13 1.65 -4.77 -0.38
N GLU A 14 2.87 -5.27 -0.49
CA GLU A 14 3.88 -4.76 -1.42
C GLU A 14 3.41 -4.83 -2.88
N GLU A 15 2.84 -5.95 -3.30
CA GLU A 15 2.36 -6.10 -4.67
C GLU A 15 1.21 -5.14 -5.00
N ILE A 16 0.25 -5.00 -4.08
CA ILE A 16 -0.86 -4.03 -4.23
C ILE A 16 -0.33 -2.60 -4.31
N VAL A 17 0.62 -2.24 -3.42
CA VAL A 17 1.20 -0.89 -3.40
C VAL A 17 2.01 -0.62 -4.66
N ARG A 18 2.80 -1.58 -5.15
CA ARG A 18 3.54 -1.45 -6.43
C ARG A 18 2.59 -1.22 -7.61
N GLN A 19 1.49 -1.98 -7.67
CA GLN A 19 0.47 -1.79 -8.70
C GLN A 19 -0.15 -0.39 -8.61
N VAL A 20 -0.50 0.07 -7.40
CA VAL A 20 -1.05 1.43 -7.22
C VAL A 20 -0.04 2.50 -7.60
N ILE A 21 1.23 2.35 -7.25
CA ILE A 21 2.30 3.27 -7.64
C ILE A 21 2.36 3.40 -9.16
N ALA A 22 2.31 2.29 -9.88
CA ALA A 22 2.28 2.28 -11.34
C ALA A 22 0.99 2.91 -11.90
N ASP A 23 -0.18 2.53 -11.38
CA ASP A 23 -1.49 3.03 -11.80
C ASP A 23 -1.61 4.56 -11.65
N VAL A 24 -1.04 5.09 -10.56
CA VAL A 24 -1.09 6.52 -10.25
C VAL A 24 0.13 7.28 -10.78
N GLY A 25 1.11 6.62 -11.39
CA GLY A 25 2.35 7.26 -11.85
C GLY A 25 3.09 7.98 -10.71
N ALA A 26 3.18 7.36 -9.53
CA ALA A 26 3.93 7.89 -8.41
C ALA A 26 5.41 7.57 -8.56
N GLU A 27 6.28 8.56 -8.39
CA GLU A 27 7.73 8.40 -8.62
C GLU A 27 8.55 8.74 -7.39
N SER A 28 7.95 9.43 -6.40
CA SER A 28 8.70 9.95 -5.26
C SER A 28 7.88 9.90 -3.96
N PRO A 29 8.54 10.07 -2.79
CA PRO A 29 7.84 10.16 -1.51
C PRO A 29 6.84 11.33 -1.43
N ARG A 30 6.92 12.32 -2.34
CA ARG A 30 5.94 13.41 -2.44
C ARG A 30 4.57 12.90 -2.88
N ASP A 31 4.54 11.80 -3.61
CA ASP A 31 3.33 11.15 -4.10
C ASP A 31 2.67 10.21 -3.07
N MET A 32 3.25 10.12 -1.87
CA MET A 32 2.75 9.27 -0.78
C MET A 32 1.25 9.48 -0.54
N GLY A 33 0.78 10.73 -0.50
CA GLY A 33 -0.64 11.02 -0.32
C GLY A 33 -1.51 10.37 -1.39
N LYS A 34 -1.09 10.47 -2.66
CA LYS A 34 -1.78 9.88 -3.81
C LYS A 34 -1.82 8.35 -3.73
N VAL A 35 -0.68 7.73 -3.42
CA VAL A 35 -0.56 6.26 -3.27
C VAL A 35 -1.40 5.75 -2.12
N MET A 36 -1.37 6.42 -0.97
CA MET A 36 -2.18 6.04 0.20
C MET A 36 -3.68 6.19 -0.09
N SER A 37 -4.10 7.30 -0.69
CA SER A 37 -5.51 7.52 -1.05
C SER A 37 -6.05 6.44 -2.00
N ALA A 38 -5.23 5.94 -2.93
CA ALA A 38 -5.62 4.89 -3.86
C ALA A 38 -5.47 3.46 -3.28
N THR A 39 -4.57 3.25 -2.33
CA THR A 39 -4.31 1.92 -1.73
C THR A 39 -5.27 1.58 -0.60
N MET A 40 -5.56 2.54 0.29
CA MET A 40 -6.34 2.26 1.51
C MET A 40 -7.71 1.62 1.26
N PRO A 41 -8.50 2.00 0.23
CA PRO A 41 -9.75 1.32 -0.08
C PRO A 41 -9.56 -0.15 -0.51
N LYS A 42 -8.42 -0.50 -1.14
CA LYS A 42 -8.12 -1.86 -1.63
C LYS A 42 -7.76 -2.82 -0.51
N VAL A 43 -7.32 -2.29 0.65
CA VAL A 43 -6.80 -3.07 1.78
C VAL A 43 -7.60 -2.86 3.07
N ALA A 44 -8.71 -2.13 2.99
CA ALA A 44 -9.56 -1.84 4.14
C ALA A 44 -10.10 -3.14 4.78
N GLY A 45 -9.88 -3.29 6.09
CA GLY A 45 -10.30 -4.47 6.85
C GLY A 45 -9.42 -5.71 6.68
N VAL A 46 -8.45 -5.68 5.76
CA VAL A 46 -7.52 -6.80 5.49
C VAL A 46 -6.04 -6.44 5.66
N ALA A 47 -5.70 -5.16 5.86
CA ALA A 47 -4.36 -4.74 6.29
C ALA A 47 -4.42 -3.53 7.23
N ASP A 48 -3.39 -3.40 8.05
CA ASP A 48 -3.17 -2.22 8.89
C ASP A 48 -2.59 -1.06 8.06
N GLY A 49 -3.16 0.13 8.22
CA GLY A 49 -2.73 1.32 7.47
C GLY A 49 -1.27 1.73 7.72
N LYS A 50 -0.70 1.44 8.90
CA LYS A 50 0.72 1.69 9.18
C LYS A 50 1.62 0.73 8.42
N ALA A 51 1.22 -0.53 8.28
CA ALA A 51 1.96 -1.52 7.48
C ALA A 51 1.99 -1.08 6.01
N VAL A 52 0.85 -0.66 5.47
CA VAL A 52 0.72 -0.12 4.11
C VAL A 52 1.60 1.12 3.93
N ASN A 53 1.56 2.07 4.88
CA ASN A 53 2.37 3.28 4.83
C ASN A 53 3.87 2.98 4.82
N LYS A 54 4.33 2.05 5.67
CA LYS A 54 5.74 1.64 5.74
C LYS A 54 6.20 1.04 4.41
N VAL A 55 5.39 0.19 3.79
CA VAL A 55 5.68 -0.43 2.49
C VAL A 55 5.71 0.62 1.38
N ALA A 56 4.69 1.49 1.30
CA ALA A 56 4.65 2.58 0.33
C ALA A 56 5.84 3.53 0.47
N GLN A 57 6.26 3.82 1.70
CA GLN A 57 7.41 4.67 1.95
C GLN A 57 8.69 4.00 1.47
N ARG A 58 8.89 2.71 1.79
CA ARG A 58 10.05 1.95 1.31
C ARG A 58 10.14 1.95 -0.22
N LEU A 59 9.02 1.73 -0.91
CA LEU A 59 8.97 1.67 -2.38
C LEU A 59 9.24 3.04 -3.03
N LEU A 60 8.68 4.11 -2.49
CA LEU A 60 8.85 5.47 -3.02
C LEU A 60 10.19 6.11 -2.63
N SER A 61 10.77 5.74 -1.48
CA SER A 61 12.07 6.23 -1.03
C SER A 61 13.25 5.46 -1.62
N GLY A 62 13.01 4.26 -2.17
CA GLY A 62 14.02 3.35 -2.70
C GLY A 62 14.06 3.24 -4.23
N SER A 63 13.45 4.19 -4.95
CA SER A 63 13.69 4.36 -6.39
C SER A 63 14.95 5.19 -6.61
N ALA A 64 16.10 4.60 -6.28
CA ALA A 64 17.45 5.07 -6.61
C ALA A 64 18.31 3.86 -7.00
#